data_AF-A0A1C7PF98-F1
#
_entry.id   AF-A0A1C7PF98-F1
#
_cell.length_a   1.000
_cell.length_b   1.000
_cell.length_c   1.000
_cell.angle_alpha   90.00
_cell.angle_beta   90.00
_cell.angle_gamma   90.00
#
_symmetry.space_group_name_H-M   'P 1'
#
loop_
_entity.id
_entity.type
_entity.pdbx_description
1 polymer ?
#
loop_
_entity_poly.entity_id
_entity_poly.type
_entity_poly.pdbx_seq_one_letter_code
_entity_poly.pdbx_strand_id
1 'polypeptide(L)'
;MNTIQDTDDLERAYRLRIAQRREHLAAHIDEETLAYLEAEFETNLPCYQTRDPATGHRIAPDPIAAALRDGQREVVLWLRHEIAQYRNNKQPTTEQEE
;
A
#
# COMPACT_ATOMS: atom_id res chain seq x y z
N MET A 1 24.20 -31.92 4.45
CA MET A 1 23.89 -30.58 5.00
C MET A 1 23.00 -29.87 3.99
N ASN A 2 21.95 -29.14 4.32
CA ASN A 2 21.04 -29.18 5.46
C ASN A 2 19.78 -28.40 5.00
N THR A 3 19.13 -28.84 3.91
CA THR A 3 18.20 -28.04 3.09
C THR A 3 17.03 -27.42 3.88
N ILE A 4 16.59 -28.07 4.95
CA ILE A 4 15.53 -27.56 5.83
C ILE A 4 16.03 -26.36 6.66
N GLN A 5 17.26 -26.43 7.19
CA GLN A 5 17.90 -25.35 7.95
C GLN A 5 18.12 -24.11 7.07
N ASP A 6 18.54 -24.31 5.82
CA ASP A 6 18.75 -23.21 4.87
C ASP A 6 17.41 -22.51 4.52
N THR A 7 16.30 -23.26 4.52
CA THR A 7 14.96 -22.71 4.26
C THR A 7 14.46 -21.88 5.44
N ASP A 8 14.66 -22.37 6.67
CA ASP A 8 14.28 -21.66 7.90
C ASP A 8 15.06 -20.35 8.09
N ASP A 9 16.35 -20.35 7.75
CA ASP A 9 17.18 -19.14 7.80
C ASP A 9 16.78 -18.10 6.74
N LEU A 10 16.42 -18.54 5.53
CA LEU A 10 15.87 -17.67 4.48
C LEU A 10 14.54 -17.06 4.90
N GLU A 11 13.64 -17.87 5.49
CA GLU A 11 12.36 -17.38 5.96
C GLU A 11 12.52 -16.36 7.09
N ARG A 12 13.42 -16.62 8.04
CA ARG A 12 13.74 -15.68 9.11
C ARG A 12 14.30 -14.37 8.58
N ALA A 13 15.23 -14.42 7.64
CA ALA A 13 15.81 -13.24 6.99
C ALA A 13 14.74 -12.44 6.24
N TYR A 14 13.83 -13.13 5.55
CA TYR A 14 12.70 -12.50 4.87
C TYR A 14 11.77 -11.78 5.86
N ARG A 15 11.35 -12.45 6.94
CA ARG A 15 10.49 -11.85 7.97
C ARG A 15 11.13 -10.62 8.61
N LEU A 16 12.44 -10.66 8.91
CA LEU A 16 13.18 -9.52 9.44
C LEU A 16 13.18 -8.34 8.47
N ARG A 17 13.46 -8.59 7.18
CA ARG A 17 13.42 -7.56 6.14
C ARG A 17 12.04 -6.90 6.03
N ILE A 18 10.97 -7.71 6.09
CA ILE A 18 9.59 -7.20 6.05
C ILE A 18 9.32 -6.30 7.27
N ALA A 19 9.73 -6.72 8.47
CA ALA A 19 9.56 -5.92 9.68
C ALA A 19 10.29 -4.57 9.60
N GLN A 20 11.55 -4.57 9.16
CA GLN A 20 12.35 -3.35 8.99
C GLN A 20 11.74 -2.40 7.95
N ARG A 21 11.27 -2.93 6.82
CA ARG A 21 10.57 -2.12 5.80
C ARG A 21 9.33 -1.46 6.38
N ARG A 22 8.49 -2.23 7.06
CA ARG A 22 7.25 -1.75 7.67
C ARG A 22 7.50 -0.64 8.69
N GLU A 23 8.50 -0.82 9.55
CA GLU A 23 8.95 0.19 10.49
C GLU A 23 9.41 1.46 9.77
N HIS A 24 10.26 1.32 8.75
CA HIS A 24 10.76 2.45 7.98
C HIS A 24 9.62 3.24 7.30
N LEU A 25 8.69 2.53 6.63
CA LEU A 25 7.53 3.16 5.98
C LEU A 25 6.67 3.91 6.99
N ALA A 26 6.33 3.28 8.13
CA ALA A 26 5.49 3.91 9.15
C ALA A 26 6.15 5.12 9.84
N ALA A 27 7.48 5.22 9.82
CA ALA A 27 8.22 6.35 10.37
C ALA A 27 8.32 7.55 9.41
N HIS A 28 8.15 7.34 8.10
CA HIS A 28 8.41 8.38 7.08
C HIS A 28 7.21 8.71 6.21
N ILE A 29 6.17 7.88 6.22
CA ILE A 29 4.95 8.07 5.44
C ILE A 29 3.80 8.23 6.41
N ASP A 30 3.30 9.46 6.51
CA ASP A 30 2.13 9.82 7.28
C ASP A 30 0.87 9.90 6.40
N GLU A 31 -0.27 10.16 7.03
CA GLU A 31 -1.55 10.28 6.32
C GLU A 31 -1.58 11.49 5.38
N GLU A 32 -0.82 12.56 5.67
CA GLU A 32 -0.72 13.73 4.80
C GLU A 32 0.02 13.39 3.50
N THR A 33 1.14 12.66 3.60
CA THR A 33 1.87 12.13 2.44
C THR A 33 0.99 11.22 1.60
N LEU A 34 0.23 10.32 2.22
CA LEU A 34 -0.72 9.45 1.50
C LEU A 34 -1.81 10.25 0.80
N ALA A 35 -2.35 11.30 1.45
CA ALA A 35 -3.35 12.17 0.84
C ALA A 35 -2.81 12.92 -0.38
N TYR A 36 -1.55 13.38 -0.33
CA TYR A 36 -0.90 13.99 -1.50
C TYR A 36 -0.73 13.00 -2.66
N LEU A 37 -0.32 11.76 -2.37
CA LEU A 37 -0.21 10.72 -3.40
C LEU A 37 -1.57 10.38 -4.02
N GLU A 38 -2.62 10.24 -3.21
CA GLU A 38 -3.99 9.97 -3.67
C GLU A 38 -4.53 11.11 -4.56
N ALA A 39 -4.19 12.37 -4.25
CA ALA A 39 -4.56 13.52 -5.04
C ALA A 39 -3.79 13.57 -6.37
N GLU A 40 -2.46 13.40 -6.35
CA GLU A 40 -1.59 13.42 -7.53
C GLU A 40 -1.93 12.29 -8.51
N PHE A 41 -2.16 11.09 -7.99
CA PHE A 41 -2.53 9.92 -8.77
C PHE A 41 -4.02 9.86 -9.09
N GLU A 42 -4.80 10.79 -8.52
CA GLU A 42 -6.24 10.88 -8.68
C GLU A 42 -6.93 9.51 -8.45
N THR A 43 -6.52 8.81 -7.38
CA THR A 43 -6.96 7.43 -7.09
C THR A 43 -8.44 7.32 -6.72
N ASN A 44 -9.09 8.47 -6.48
CA ASN A 44 -10.52 8.58 -6.19
C ASN A 44 -11.39 8.49 -7.45
N LEU A 45 -10.80 8.63 -8.64
CA LEU A 45 -11.53 8.50 -9.89
C LEU A 45 -11.56 7.05 -10.37
N PRO A 46 -12.61 6.63 -11.11
CA PRO A 46 -12.63 5.32 -11.74
C PRO A 46 -11.39 5.11 -12.63
N CYS A 47 -10.84 3.90 -12.58
CA CYS A 47 -9.73 3.48 -13.45
C CYS A 47 -10.10 3.69 -14.93
N TYR A 48 -11.25 3.17 -15.36
CA TYR A 48 -11.73 3.36 -16.72
C TYR A 48 -12.77 4.49 -16.78
N GLN A 49 -12.41 5.59 -17.44
CA GLN A 49 -13.28 6.77 -17.56
C GLN A 49 -13.83 6.89 -18.98
N THR A 50 -15.15 7.04 -19.07
CA THR A 50 -15.83 7.39 -20.33
C THR A 50 -16.48 8.76 -20.25
N ARG A 51 -16.31 9.46 -19.12
CA ARG A 51 -16.79 10.81 -18.87
C ARG A 51 -15.74 11.60 -18.12
N ASP A 52 -15.57 12.85 -18.50
CA ASP A 52 -14.77 13.83 -17.76
C ASP A 52 -15.44 14.08 -16.39
N PRO A 53 -14.70 13.94 -15.27
CA PRO A 53 -15.25 14.12 -13.93
C PRO A 53 -15.57 15.58 -13.58
N ALA A 54 -14.92 16.56 -14.22
CA ALA A 54 -15.17 17.99 -14.01
C ALA A 54 -16.35 18.49 -14.86
N THR A 55 -16.50 18.00 -16.10
CA THR A 55 -17.52 18.51 -17.04
C THR A 55 -18.69 17.55 -17.29
N GLY A 56 -18.55 16.27 -16.95
CA GLY A 56 -19.55 15.20 -17.20
C GLY A 56 -19.68 14.79 -18.67
N HIS A 57 -18.97 15.46 -19.58
CA HIS A 57 -18.98 15.20 -21.01
C HIS A 57 -18.34 13.85 -21.32
N ARG A 58 -18.81 13.19 -22.39
CA ARG A 58 -18.18 11.94 -22.84
C ARG A 58 -16.76 12.22 -23.31
N ILE A 59 -15.83 11.40 -22.86
CA ILE A 59 -14.44 11.39 -23.32
C ILE A 59 -14.15 10.06 -24.02
N ALA A 60 -13.21 10.09 -24.97
CA ALA A 60 -12.68 8.86 -25.54
C ALA A 60 -11.94 8.09 -24.42
N PRO A 61 -12.18 6.77 -24.28
CA PRO A 61 -11.46 6.00 -23.28
C PRO A 61 -9.97 5.96 -23.58
N ASP A 62 -9.15 6.16 -22.54
CA ASP A 62 -7.70 6.01 -22.60
C ASP A 62 -7.28 4.80 -21.73
N PRO A 63 -6.99 3.63 -22.34
CA PRO A 63 -6.61 2.43 -21.60
C PRO A 63 -5.24 2.53 -20.94
N ILE A 64 -4.33 3.38 -21.44
CA ILE A 64 -3.00 3.57 -20.84
C ILE A 64 -3.13 4.43 -19.59
N ALA A 65 -3.90 5.52 -19.66
CA ALA A 65 -4.20 6.33 -18.49
C ALA A 65 -4.93 5.50 -17.41
N ALA A 66 -5.85 4.62 -17.81
CA ALA A 66 -6.52 3.71 -16.90
C ALA A 66 -5.54 2.77 -16.17
N ALA A 67 -4.66 2.09 -16.92
CA ALA A 67 -3.68 1.18 -16.35
C ALA A 67 -2.69 1.89 -15.42
N LEU A 68 -2.26 3.11 -15.76
CA LEU A 68 -1.38 3.92 -14.92
C LEU A 68 -2.03 4.26 -13.58
N ARG A 69 -3.29 4.72 -13.61
CA ARG A 69 -4.06 5.06 -12.40
C ARG A 69 -4.28 3.84 -11.50
N ASP A 70 -4.57 2.68 -12.11
CA ASP A 70 -4.73 1.42 -11.37
C ASP A 70 -3.43 1.02 -10.66
N GLY A 71 -2.30 1.04 -11.38
CA GLY A 71 -0.99 0.76 -10.80
C GLY A 71 -0.61 1.74 -9.67
N GLN A 72 -0.89 3.03 -9.85
CA GLN A 72 -0.68 4.05 -8.83
C GLN A 72 -1.56 3.81 -7.58
N ARG A 73 -2.82 3.43 -7.78
CA ARG A 73 -3.74 3.08 -6.69
C ARG A 73 -3.23 1.88 -5.89
N GLU A 74 -2.73 0.85 -6.56
CA GLU A 74 -2.15 -0.32 -5.89
C GLU A 74 -0.93 0.04 -5.04
N VAL A 75 -0.10 1.01 -5.47
CA VAL A 75 1.02 1.51 -4.65
C VAL A 75 0.50 2.13 -3.35
N VAL A 76 -0.52 2.99 -3.42
CA VAL A 76 -1.11 3.62 -2.22
C VAL A 76 -1.72 2.56 -1.30
N LEU A 77 -2.48 1.61 -1.85
CA LEU A 77 -3.10 0.53 -1.07
C LEU A 77 -2.04 -0.34 -0.39
N TRP A 78 -0.96 -0.66 -1.09
CA TRP A 78 0.16 -1.42 -0.54
C TRP A 78 0.86 -0.66 0.61
N LEU A 79 1.09 0.64 0.45
CA LEU A 79 1.67 1.49 1.50
C LEU A 79 0.78 1.51 2.75
N ARG A 80 -0.53 1.77 2.57
CA ARG A 80 -1.51 1.75 3.66
C ARG A 80 -1.53 0.40 4.37
N HIS A 81 -1.52 -0.69 3.62
CA HIS A 81 -1.49 -2.04 4.17
C HIS A 81 -0.23 -2.27 5.03
N GLU A 82 0.96 -1.98 4.51
CA GLU A 82 2.21 -2.22 5.22
C GLU A 82 2.34 -1.38 6.51
N ILE A 83 1.89 -0.13 6.46
CA ILE A 83 1.85 0.76 7.63
C ILE A 83 0.83 0.25 8.66
N ALA A 84 -0.35 -0.18 8.23
CA ALA A 84 -1.35 -0.76 9.13
C ALA A 84 -0.85 -2.05 9.81
N GLN A 85 -0.18 -2.92 9.06
CA GLN A 85 0.45 -4.14 9.60
C GLN A 85 1.49 -3.81 10.68
N TYR A 86 2.28 -2.75 10.49
CA TYR A 86 3.21 -2.29 11.53
C TYR A 86 2.48 -1.81 12.78
N ARG A 87 1.45 -0.96 12.62
CA ARG A 87 0.67 -0.39 13.74
C ARG A 87 -0.02 -1.50 14.54
N ASN A 88 -0.64 -2.46 13.86
CA ASN A 88 -1.31 -3.60 14.50
C ASN A 88 -0.35 -4.51 15.26
N ASN A 89 0.86 -4.74 14.72
CA ASN A 89 1.87 -5.56 15.39
C ASN A 89 2.53 -4.83 16.58
N LYS A 90 2.41 -3.50 16.66
CA LYS A 90 2.92 -2.70 17.79
C LYS A 90 1.90 -2.49 18.91
N GLN A 91 0.61 -2.61 18.65
CA GLN A 91 -0.40 -2.63 19.70
C GLN A 91 -0.28 -3.97 20.44
N PRO A 92 0.18 -4.00 21.70
CA PRO A 92 0.01 -5.20 22.50
C PRO A 92 -1.50 -5.41 22.67
N THR A 93 -1.95 -6.65 22.71
CA THR A 93 -3.24 -7.05 23.28
C THR A 93 -3.38 -6.42 24.67
N THR A 94 -3.93 -5.22 24.71
CA THR A 94 -4.22 -4.46 25.93
C THR A 94 -5.69 -4.64 26.19
N GLU A 95 -6.15 -5.89 26.35
CA GLU A 95 -7.57 -6.20 26.56
C GLU A 95 -7.75 -7.66 27.01
N GLN A 96 -7.00 -8.10 28.03
CA GLN A 96 -7.37 -9.26 28.87
C GLN A 96 -6.75 -9.10 30.26
N GLU A 97 -7.28 -8.17 31.06
CA GLU A 97 -7.23 -8.19 32.53
C GLU A 97 -8.10 -7.03 33.04
N GLU A 98 -9.40 -7.30 33.22
CA GLU A 98 -10.26 -6.76 34.30
C GLU A 98 -11.58 -7.54 34.37
#